data_AF-B4CXR6-F1
#
_entry.id   AF-B4CXR6-F1
#
_cell.length_a   1.000
_cell.length_b   1.000
_cell.length_c   1.000
_cell.angle_alpha   90.00
_cell.angle_beta   90.00
_cell.angle_gamma   90.00
#
_symmetry.space_group_name_H-M   'P 1'
#
loop_
_entity.id
_entity.type
_entity.pdbx_description
1 polymer ?
#
loop_
_entity_poly.entity_id
_entity_poly.type
_entity_poly.pdbx_seq_one_letter_code
_entity_poly.pdbx_strand_id
1 'polypeptide(L)'
;MKKGDQLCILRADVNTEADALNILRLVGALTAVGVQLDDDCPYLETRELVEAGERRLVTWTLKARSICGRFETRKLIDAWHDPVWTTQHLEHPFAYIKTAFQNASLLGAEVARLAPVALIRKGRRFALVPFDATPERRQELLTALEK
;
A
#
# COMPACT_ATOMS: atom_id res chain seq x y z
N MET A 1 2.56 24.26 -17.51
CA MET A 1 4.03 24.10 -17.39
C MET A 1 4.73 25.47 -17.38
N LYS A 2 5.45 25.83 -16.30
CA LYS A 2 6.31 27.03 -16.31
C LYS A 2 7.69 26.67 -16.89
N LYS A 3 8.24 27.56 -17.73
CA LYS A 3 9.56 27.38 -18.33
C LYS A 3 10.62 27.33 -17.22
N GLY A 4 11.29 26.17 -17.05
CA GLY A 4 12.36 25.97 -16.06
C GLY A 4 12.04 25.01 -14.91
N ASP A 5 10.82 24.49 -14.80
CA ASP A 5 10.48 23.48 -13.79
C ASP A 5 11.24 22.17 -14.08
N GLN A 6 12.05 21.71 -13.12
CA GLN A 6 12.64 20.38 -13.17
C GLN A 6 11.59 19.33 -12.72
N LEU A 7 11.38 18.33 -13.55
CA LEU A 7 10.44 17.23 -13.32
C LEU A 7 11.18 15.93 -13.00
N CYS A 8 10.53 15.07 -12.25
CA CYS A 8 10.92 13.69 -12.00
C CYS A 8 9.83 12.77 -12.55
N ILE A 9 10.22 11.92 -13.51
CA ILE A 9 9.33 10.95 -14.15
C ILE A 9 9.53 9.60 -13.46
N LEU A 10 8.50 9.13 -12.75
CA LEU A 10 8.44 7.79 -12.20
C LEU A 10 7.64 6.91 -13.17
N ARG A 11 8.35 6.13 -13.98
CA ARG A 11 7.75 5.14 -14.89
C ARG A 11 8.05 3.73 -14.39
N ALA A 12 7.03 2.91 -14.24
CA ALA A 12 7.14 1.57 -13.69
C ALA A 12 6.17 0.59 -14.35
N ASP A 13 6.57 -0.68 -14.37
CA ASP A 13 5.73 -1.79 -14.80
C ASP A 13 4.73 -2.18 -13.73
N VAL A 14 3.56 -2.60 -14.18
CA VAL A 14 2.50 -3.11 -13.31
C VAL A 14 2.15 -4.52 -13.75
N ASN A 15 2.77 -5.50 -13.09
CA ASN A 15 2.52 -6.92 -13.37
C ASN A 15 1.39 -7.46 -12.50
N THR A 16 1.18 -6.86 -11.32
CA THR A 16 0.16 -7.26 -10.36
C THR A 16 -0.53 -6.04 -9.74
N GLU A 17 -1.70 -6.25 -9.12
CA GLU A 17 -2.37 -5.21 -8.32
C GLU A 17 -1.52 -4.79 -7.10
N ALA A 18 -0.66 -5.67 -6.59
CA ALA A 18 0.27 -5.33 -5.53
C ALA A 18 1.34 -4.33 -6.00
N ASP A 19 1.82 -4.44 -7.25
CA ASP A 19 2.75 -3.49 -7.84
C ASP A 19 2.09 -2.11 -7.99
N ALA A 20 0.86 -2.08 -8.53
CA ALA A 20 0.08 -0.85 -8.67
C ALA A 20 -0.10 -0.16 -7.31
N LEU A 21 -0.48 -0.91 -6.29
CA LEU A 21 -0.68 -0.39 -4.94
C LEU A 21 0.65 0.10 -4.32
N ASN A 22 1.76 -0.58 -4.54
CA ASN A 22 3.07 -0.15 -4.05
C ASN A 22 3.53 1.16 -4.70
N ILE A 23 3.35 1.31 -6.01
CA ILE A 23 3.65 2.55 -6.74
C ILE A 23 2.75 3.69 -6.24
N LEU A 24 1.45 3.42 -6.05
CA LEU A 24 0.52 4.41 -5.51
C LEU A 24 0.93 4.88 -4.11
N ARG A 25 1.38 3.95 -3.25
CA ARG A 25 1.88 4.27 -1.90
C ARG A 25 3.16 5.09 -1.92
N LEU A 26 4.09 4.78 -2.83
CA LEU A 26 5.28 5.60 -3.05
C LEU A 26 4.88 7.03 -3.42
N VAL A 27 4.02 7.20 -4.42
CA VAL A 27 3.55 8.52 -4.85
C VAL A 27 2.83 9.25 -3.70
N GLY A 28 1.97 8.55 -2.95
CA GLY A 28 1.32 9.10 -1.77
C GLY A 28 2.29 9.54 -0.67
N ALA A 29 3.38 8.79 -0.47
CA ALA A 29 4.43 9.17 0.48
C ALA A 29 5.20 10.41 0.02
N LEU A 30 5.49 10.51 -1.28
CA LEU A 30 6.17 11.67 -1.87
C LEU A 30 5.31 12.93 -1.73
N THR A 31 4.02 12.84 -2.05
CA THR A 31 3.09 13.98 -1.93
C THR A 31 2.86 14.40 -0.48
N ALA A 32 2.82 13.44 0.46
CA ALA A 32 2.70 13.74 1.88
C ALA A 32 3.91 14.51 2.45
N VAL A 33 5.12 14.34 1.90
CA VAL A 33 6.29 15.16 2.25
C VAL A 33 6.43 16.43 1.39
N GLY A 34 5.40 16.74 0.60
CA GLY A 34 5.28 17.98 -0.14
C GLY A 34 5.89 17.94 -1.55
N VAL A 35 6.19 16.77 -2.12
CA VAL A 35 6.51 16.67 -3.55
C VAL A 35 5.22 16.80 -4.35
N GLN A 36 5.12 17.82 -5.19
CA GLN A 36 3.91 18.05 -5.98
C GLN A 36 3.90 17.17 -7.24
N LEU A 37 2.70 16.82 -7.70
CA LEU A 37 2.51 16.29 -9.03
C LEU A 37 2.70 17.39 -10.07
N ASP A 38 2.96 17.02 -11.32
CA ASP A 38 2.89 17.97 -12.42
C ASP A 38 1.45 18.41 -12.69
N ASP A 39 1.26 19.67 -13.05
CA ASP A 39 -0.06 20.27 -13.23
C ASP A 39 -0.74 19.85 -14.54
N ASP A 40 0.04 19.56 -15.58
CA ASP A 40 -0.49 19.29 -16.91
C ASP A 40 -0.66 17.78 -17.14
N CYS A 41 0.28 16.96 -16.67
CA CYS A 41 0.27 15.53 -16.91
C CYS A 41 0.76 14.71 -15.69
N PRO A 42 -0.02 14.68 -14.59
CA PRO A 42 0.40 14.03 -13.35
C PRO A 42 0.48 12.51 -13.44
N TYR A 43 -0.39 11.89 -14.25
CA TYR A 43 -0.53 10.44 -14.37
C TYR A 43 -0.86 10.02 -15.80
N LEU A 44 -0.20 8.97 -16.27
CA LEU A 44 -0.54 8.26 -17.49
C LEU A 44 -0.45 6.76 -17.26
N GLU A 45 -1.46 6.04 -17.70
CA GLU A 45 -1.38 4.59 -17.88
C GLU A 45 -1.22 4.30 -19.37
N THR A 46 -0.25 3.45 -19.70
CA THR A 46 0.02 3.03 -21.08
C THR A 46 0.12 1.51 -21.16
N ARG A 47 -0.29 0.96 -22.30
CA ARG A 47 -0.18 -0.46 -22.62
C ARG A 47 0.73 -0.60 -23.83
N GLU A 48 1.87 -1.23 -23.65
CA GLU A 48 2.88 -1.44 -24.69
C GLU A 48 2.69 -2.85 -25.28
N LEU A 49 2.52 -2.92 -26.60
CA LEU A 49 2.47 -4.20 -27.31
C LEU A 49 3.92 -4.66 -27.58
N VAL A 50 4.32 -5.77 -26.94
CA VAL A 50 5.62 -6.42 -27.13
C VAL A 50 5.43 -7.83 -27.69
N GLU A 51 6.48 -8.45 -28.24
CA GLU A 51 6.38 -9.79 -28.86
C GLU A 51 5.79 -10.86 -27.92
N ALA A 52 6.05 -10.74 -26.61
CA ALA A 52 5.58 -11.67 -25.58
C ALA A 52 4.18 -11.34 -25.02
N GLY A 53 3.50 -10.30 -25.53
CA GLY A 53 2.17 -9.89 -25.10
C GLY A 53 2.04 -8.40 -24.78
N GLU A 54 1.10 -8.06 -23.91
CA GLU A 54 0.85 -6.67 -23.50
C GLU A 54 1.56 -6.37 -22.17
N ARG A 55 2.29 -5.25 -22.13
CA ARG A 55 2.95 -4.74 -20.93
C ARG A 55 2.24 -3.49 -20.43
N ARG A 56 1.71 -3.54 -19.20
CA ARG A 56 1.08 -2.39 -18.56
C ARG A 56 2.13 -1.55 -17.84
N LEU A 57 2.19 -0.26 -18.16
CA LEU A 57 3.07 0.71 -17.51
C LEU A 57 2.27 1.87 -16.95
N VAL A 58 2.68 2.34 -15.78
CA VAL A 58 2.19 3.60 -15.20
C VAL A 58 3.31 4.62 -15.16
N THR A 59 2.97 5.87 -15.43
CA THR A 59 3.88 7.00 -15.37
C THR A 59 3.28 8.07 -14.47
N TRP A 60 4.02 8.45 -13.44
CA TRP A 60 3.73 9.59 -12.59
C TRP A 60 4.74 10.69 -12.88
N THR A 61 4.25 11.90 -13.14
CA THR A 61 5.11 13.07 -13.33
C THR A 61 5.01 13.92 -12.07
N LEU A 62 6.15 14.12 -11.41
CA LEU A 62 6.26 14.89 -10.18
C LEU A 62 7.24 16.05 -10.36
N LYS A 63 7.14 17.08 -9.52
CA LYS A 63 8.20 18.09 -9.39
C LYS A 63 9.46 17.42 -8.82
N ALA A 64 10.64 17.89 -9.20
CA ALA A 64 11.91 17.27 -8.80
C ALA A 64 12.25 17.44 -7.30
N ARG A 65 11.55 18.32 -6.58
CA ARG A 65 11.80 18.66 -5.18
C ARG A 65 10.49 18.99 -4.47
N SER A 66 10.45 18.79 -3.15
CA SER A 66 9.32 19.20 -2.32
C SER A 66 9.16 20.73 -2.24
N ILE A 67 7.95 21.20 -1.90
CA ILE A 67 7.64 22.63 -1.75
C ILE A 67 8.55 23.34 -0.74
N CYS A 68 9.02 22.64 0.30
CA CYS A 68 9.92 23.20 1.31
C CYS A 68 11.38 23.22 0.86
N GLY A 69 11.68 22.68 -0.32
CA GLY A 69 13.02 22.63 -0.90
C GLY A 69 13.95 21.59 -0.28
N ARG A 70 13.53 20.86 0.77
CA ARG A 70 14.41 19.96 1.55
C ARG A 70 14.54 18.57 0.96
N PHE A 71 13.53 18.10 0.24
CA PHE A 71 13.48 16.71 -0.21
C PHE A 71 13.56 16.65 -1.73
N GLU A 72 14.57 15.94 -2.24
CA GLU A 72 14.70 15.65 -3.67
C GLU A 72 13.92 14.38 -4.01
N THR A 73 13.01 14.49 -4.98
CA THR A 73 12.07 13.41 -5.33
C THR A 73 12.80 12.14 -5.73
N ARG A 74 13.88 12.25 -6.53
CA ARG A 74 14.63 11.08 -6.99
C ARG A 74 15.29 10.33 -5.83
N LYS A 75 15.90 11.04 -4.88
CA LYS A 75 16.52 10.44 -3.69
C LYS A 75 15.49 9.70 -2.82
N LEU A 76 14.28 10.25 -2.70
CA LEU A 76 13.20 9.58 -1.97
C LEU A 76 12.65 8.35 -2.69
N ILE A 77 12.59 8.37 -4.02
CA ILE A 77 12.27 7.17 -4.82
C ILE A 77 13.33 6.09 -4.58
N ASP A 78 14.61 6.43 -4.65
CA ASP A 78 15.69 5.46 -4.40
C ASP A 78 15.61 4.94 -2.95
N ALA A 79 15.35 5.80 -1.97
CA ALA A 79 15.14 5.44 -0.56
C ALA A 79 13.92 4.54 -0.32
N TRP A 80 12.88 4.62 -1.16
CA TRP A 80 11.71 3.74 -1.06
C TRP A 80 12.09 2.29 -1.32
N HIS A 81 12.97 2.05 -2.29
CA HIS A 81 13.42 0.73 -2.69
C HIS A 81 14.60 0.20 -1.84
N ASP A 82 15.25 1.07 -1.07
CA ASP A 82 16.29 0.68 -0.12
C ASP A 82 15.68 0.03 1.15
N PRO A 83 16.00 -1.24 1.47
CA PRO A 83 15.44 -1.94 2.63
C PRO A 83 15.97 -1.45 3.99
N VAL A 84 17.16 -0.84 4.05
CA VAL A 84 17.78 -0.39 5.31
C VAL A 84 17.66 1.12 5.53
N TRP A 85 17.27 1.88 4.51
CA TRP A 85 17.20 3.34 4.62
C TRP A 85 16.34 3.83 5.79
N THR A 86 15.18 3.19 6.02
CA THR A 86 14.24 3.55 7.09
C THR A 86 14.85 3.39 8.48
N THR A 87 15.66 2.34 8.70
CA THR A 87 16.29 2.09 10.01
C THR A 87 17.43 3.05 10.30
N GLN A 88 18.05 3.59 9.24
CA GLN A 88 19.09 4.61 9.33
C GLN A 88 18.53 6.04 9.48
N HIS A 89 17.27 6.26 9.08
CA HIS A 89 16.63 7.58 9.03
C HIS A 89 15.30 7.61 9.78
N LEU A 90 15.29 7.10 11.03
CA LEU A 90 14.08 6.90 11.83
C LEU A 90 13.23 8.17 12.00
N GLU A 91 13.87 9.35 12.08
CA GLU A 91 13.16 10.62 12.28
C GLU A 91 12.80 11.36 10.98
N HIS A 92 13.14 10.79 9.83
CA HIS A 92 12.79 11.40 8.56
C HIS A 92 11.29 11.23 8.31
N PRO A 93 10.52 12.28 7.97
CA PRO A 93 9.06 12.19 7.81
C PRO A 93 8.64 11.15 6.76
N PHE A 94 9.42 11.01 5.68
CA PHE A 94 9.23 9.96 4.68
C PHE A 94 9.38 8.54 5.25
N ALA A 95 10.27 8.33 6.23
CA ALA A 95 10.45 7.04 6.90
C ALA A 95 9.18 6.62 7.65
N TYR A 96 8.57 7.55 8.41
CA TYR A 96 7.31 7.29 9.10
C TYR A 96 6.20 6.81 8.15
N ILE A 97 6.06 7.46 7.00
CA ILE A 97 5.01 7.13 6.03
C ILE A 97 5.27 5.78 5.36
N LYS A 98 6.52 5.51 4.96
CA LYS A 98 6.94 4.21 4.43
C LYS A 98 6.67 3.09 5.43
N THR A 99 7.08 3.27 6.69
CA THR A 99 6.81 2.31 7.77
C THR A 99 5.32 2.13 8.00
N ALA A 100 4.51 3.19 7.97
CA ALA A 100 3.07 3.08 8.11
C ALA A 100 2.44 2.21 7.01
N PHE A 101 2.85 2.37 5.75
CA PHE A 101 2.35 1.52 4.66
C PHE A 101 2.82 0.07 4.76
N GLN A 102 4.06 -0.17 5.20
CA GLN A 102 4.57 -1.51 5.47
C GLN A 102 3.78 -2.19 6.57
N ASN A 103 3.55 -1.49 7.69
CA ASN A 103 2.75 -1.98 8.80
C ASN A 103 1.31 -2.25 8.39
N ALA A 104 0.69 -1.37 7.59
CA ALA A 104 -0.66 -1.59 7.07
C ALA A 104 -0.76 -2.87 6.22
N SER A 105 0.26 -3.16 5.41
CA SER A 105 0.36 -4.42 4.66
C SER A 105 0.50 -5.64 5.57
N LEU A 106 1.36 -5.57 6.59
CA LEU A 106 1.53 -6.66 7.56
C LEU A 106 0.25 -6.92 8.35
N LEU A 107 -0.38 -5.86 8.86
CA LEU A 107 -1.66 -5.95 9.57
C LEU A 107 -2.76 -6.49 8.66
N GLY A 108 -2.82 -6.05 7.40
CA GLY A 108 -3.78 -6.58 6.42
C GLY A 108 -3.60 -8.07 6.19
N ALA A 109 -2.36 -8.55 6.11
CA ALA A 109 -2.07 -9.98 6.00
C ALA A 109 -2.50 -10.75 7.26
N GLU A 110 -2.24 -10.22 8.45
CA GLU A 110 -2.70 -10.84 9.71
C GLU A 110 -4.22 -10.89 9.81
N VAL A 111 -4.92 -9.81 9.42
CA VAL A 111 -6.39 -9.78 9.37
C VAL A 111 -6.92 -10.81 8.36
N ALA A 112 -6.29 -10.95 7.20
CA ALA A 112 -6.70 -11.93 6.20
C ALA A 112 -6.47 -13.39 6.63
N ARG A 113 -5.51 -13.64 7.53
CA ARG A 113 -5.26 -14.97 8.11
C ARG A 113 -6.30 -15.38 9.15
N LEU A 114 -7.00 -14.43 9.76
CA LEU A 114 -8.05 -14.73 10.72
C LEU A 114 -9.24 -15.33 9.97
N ALA A 115 -9.55 -16.60 10.26
CA ALA A 115 -10.78 -17.19 9.79
C ALA A 115 -11.96 -16.32 10.26
N PRO A 116 -12.90 -15.95 9.36
CA PRO A 116 -14.11 -15.27 9.76
C PRO A 116 -14.77 -16.02 10.91
N VAL A 117 -15.35 -15.29 11.86
CA VAL A 117 -16.00 -15.87 13.03
C VAL A 117 -17.48 -15.55 12.97
N ALA A 118 -18.32 -16.59 13.01
CA ALA A 118 -19.75 -16.44 13.17
C ALA A 118 -20.07 -16.07 14.63
N LEU A 119 -20.76 -14.95 14.84
CA LEU A 119 -21.38 -14.63 16.11
C LEU A 119 -22.78 -15.26 16.16
N ILE A 120 -22.93 -16.31 16.97
CA ILE A 120 -24.22 -16.99 17.14
C ILE A 120 -24.81 -16.57 18.48
N ARG A 121 -25.99 -15.96 18.48
CA ARG A 121 -26.67 -15.45 19.68
C ARG A 121 -27.89 -16.30 20.03
N LYS A 122 -28.00 -16.73 21.28
CA LYS A 122 -29.17 -17.44 21.85
C LYS A 122 -29.61 -16.71 23.12
N GLY A 123 -30.63 -15.85 23.00
CA GLY A 123 -31.07 -14.97 24.08
C GLY A 123 -29.98 -13.98 24.51
N ARG A 124 -29.56 -14.06 25.78
CA ARG A 124 -28.49 -13.21 26.36
C ARG A 124 -27.08 -13.77 26.18
N ARG A 125 -26.94 -15.01 25.70
CA ARG A 125 -25.64 -15.66 25.47
C ARG A 125 -25.24 -15.58 24.00
N PHE A 126 -23.94 -15.59 23.74
CA PHE A 126 -23.40 -15.67 22.38
C PHE A 126 -22.15 -16.53 22.33
N ALA A 127 -21.91 -17.16 21.19
CA ALA A 127 -20.70 -17.92 20.88
C ALA A 127 -20.06 -17.34 19.63
N LEU A 128 -18.73 -17.35 19.62
CA LEU A 128 -17.88 -17.00 18.49
C LEU A 128 -17.38 -18.31 17.88
N VAL A 129 -17.85 -18.64 16.69
CA VAL A 129 -17.55 -19.90 16.00
C VAL A 129 -16.73 -19.60 14.73
N PRO A 130 -15.46 -20.01 14.64
CA PRO A 130 -14.70 -19.89 13.41
C PRO A 130 -15.41 -20.60 12.25
N PHE A 131 -15.46 -19.98 11.08
CA PHE A 131 -16.15 -20.55 9.91
C PHE A 131 -15.47 -21.84 9.41
N ASP A 132 -14.16 -21.97 9.64
CA ASP A 132 -13.33 -23.12 9.35
C ASP A 132 -13.32 -24.18 10.47
N ALA A 133 -14.05 -23.96 11.57
CA ALA A 133 -14.16 -24.95 12.64
C ALA A 133 -14.79 -26.25 12.11
N THR A 134 -14.23 -27.40 12.52
CA THR A 134 -14.78 -28.71 12.16
C THR A 134 -16.22 -28.86 12.68
N PRO A 135 -17.04 -29.74 12.08
CA PRO A 135 -18.41 -29.98 12.54
C PRO A 135 -18.49 -30.31 14.03
N GLU A 136 -17.52 -31.07 14.56
CA GLU A 136 -17.45 -31.48 15.96
C GLU A 136 -17.20 -30.27 16.87
N ARG A 137 -16.22 -29.43 16.52
CA ARG A 137 -15.90 -28.22 17.28
C ARG A 137 -17.04 -27.20 17.24
N ARG A 138 -17.71 -27.07 16.10
CA ARG A 138 -18.90 -26.23 15.93
C ARG A 138 -20.03 -26.71 16.84
N GLN A 139 -20.28 -28.02 16.90
CA GLN A 139 -21.31 -28.59 17.76
C GLN A 139 -21.01 -28.37 19.24
N GLU A 140 -19.76 -28.57 19.67
CA GLU A 140 -19.33 -28.31 21.05
C GLU A 140 -19.60 -26.86 21.48
N LEU A 141 -19.23 -25.89 20.63
CA LEU A 141 -19.45 -24.46 20.89
C LEU A 141 -20.93 -24.08 20.94
N LEU A 142 -21.77 -24.72 20.12
CA LEU A 142 -23.22 -24.50 20.11
C LEU A 142 -23.89 -25.12 21.34
N THR A 143 -23.53 -26.34 21.73
CA THR A 143 -24.07 -26.99 22.93
C THR A 143 -23.73 -26.22 24.21
N ALA A 144 -22.57 -25.55 24.26
CA ALA A 144 -22.21 -24.67 25.37
C ALA A 144 -23.17 -23.48 25.56
N LEU A 145 -23.93 -23.08 24.53
CA LEU A 145 -24.94 -22.02 24.65
C LEU A 145 -26.25 -22.48 25.32
N GLU A 146 -26.50 -23.79 25.36
CA GLU A 146 -27.77 -24.36 25.84
C GLU A 146 -27.80 -24.58 27.36
N LYS A 147 -26.63 -24.60 28.01
CA LYS A 147 -26.45 -24.64 29.46
C LYS A 147 -26.49 -23.24 30.03
#